data_AF-A0A2D0AN39-F1
#
_entry.id   AF-A0A2D0AN39-F1
#
_cell.length_a   1.000
_cell.length_b   1.000
_cell.length_c   1.000
_cell.angle_alpha   90.00
_cell.angle_beta   90.00
_cell.angle_gamma   90.00
#
_symmetry.space_group_name_H-M   'P 1'
#
loop_
_entity.id
_entity.type
_entity.pdbx_description
1 polymer ?
#
loop_
_entity_poly.entity_id
_entity_poly.type
_entity_poly.pdbx_seq_one_letter_code
_entity_poly.pdbx_strand_id
1 'polypeptide(L)'
;MTRATAATQAEAGTSLADSEFKTLLANVIPHLRAYGRSLSGSADLADDLTQDTMVKAWASRDRFERGTSIKAWTFVILRNTFLSQMRRNKFRGEYDESAVERTLSTPASQEDSGEMADLQRGLMELPQDQREALILVGAGGMSYEEAAQICDCALGTMKSRVSRARAALEEIMTSGQFSQKRADAPPASEAMDAIMDSVETIAARREAEGR
;
A
#
# COMPACT_ATOMS: atom_id res chain seq x y z
N MET A 1 -1.46 14.76 -51.05
CA MET A 1 -0.26 15.59 -50.80
C MET A 1 -0.39 16.16 -49.38
N THR A 2 -0.11 15.42 -48.30
CA THR A 2 1.15 14.80 -47.85
C THR A 2 2.03 15.77 -47.05
N ARG A 3 1.92 15.72 -45.71
CA ARG A 3 3.00 15.60 -44.70
C ARG A 3 2.43 15.98 -43.33
N ALA A 4 2.20 15.04 -42.41
CA ALA A 4 3.15 14.22 -41.65
C ALA A 4 3.23 14.72 -40.20
N THR A 5 2.19 14.34 -39.46
CA THR A 5 2.17 14.14 -38.00
C THR A 5 3.19 13.05 -37.67
N ALA A 6 4.41 13.42 -37.25
CA ALA A 6 5.42 12.47 -36.77
C ALA A 6 6.51 13.20 -35.96
N ALA A 7 6.26 13.47 -34.67
CA ALA A 7 7.31 13.91 -33.74
C ALA A 7 7.03 13.57 -32.26
N THR A 8 6.26 12.52 -31.94
CA THR A 8 6.00 12.16 -30.52
C THR A 8 6.09 10.66 -30.24
N GLN A 9 6.66 9.86 -31.14
CA GLN A 9 6.90 8.43 -30.92
C GLN A 9 8.37 8.11 -31.17
N ALA A 10 9.25 8.43 -30.22
CA ALA A 10 10.68 8.04 -30.31
C ALA A 10 11.46 7.97 -28.97
N GLU A 11 10.82 7.88 -27.80
CA GLU A 11 11.54 7.64 -26.51
C GLU A 11 10.93 6.52 -25.64
N ALA A 12 10.01 5.73 -26.20
CA ALA A 12 9.51 4.51 -25.56
C ALA A 12 10.48 3.37 -25.84
N GLY A 13 11.50 3.18 -25.00
CA GLY A 13 12.39 2.01 -25.13
C GLY A 13 13.73 2.03 -24.40
N THR A 14 14.13 3.13 -23.77
CA THR A 14 15.42 3.17 -23.04
C THR A 14 15.20 2.89 -21.56
N SER A 15 15.87 1.85 -21.04
CA SER A 15 15.98 1.62 -19.59
C SER A 15 16.47 2.90 -18.91
N LEU A 16 15.87 3.25 -17.77
CA LEU A 16 16.30 4.39 -16.97
C LEU A 16 17.75 4.20 -16.53
N ALA A 17 18.51 5.30 -16.47
CA ALA A 17 19.84 5.27 -15.88
C ALA A 17 19.75 4.86 -14.40
N ASP A 18 20.71 4.07 -13.93
CA ASP A 18 20.74 3.56 -12.55
C ASP A 18 20.63 4.67 -11.50
N SER A 19 21.21 5.84 -11.74
CA SER A 19 21.11 7.00 -10.86
C SER A 19 19.71 7.63 -10.81
N GLU A 20 19.04 7.72 -11.96
CA GLU A 20 17.66 8.22 -12.07
C GLU A 20 16.70 7.25 -11.39
N PHE A 21 16.83 5.95 -11.67
CA PHE A 21 16.03 4.92 -11.03
C PHE A 21 16.25 4.88 -9.51
N LYS A 22 17.50 5.00 -9.03
CA LYS A 22 17.81 5.07 -7.60
C LYS A 22 17.09 6.24 -6.91
N THR A 23 17.02 7.39 -7.58
CA THR A 23 16.35 8.58 -7.05
C THR A 23 14.83 8.37 -6.97
N LEU A 24 14.23 7.86 -8.04
CA LEU A 24 12.80 7.50 -8.06
C LEU A 24 12.45 6.48 -6.97
N LEU A 25 13.30 5.46 -6.82
CA LEU A 25 13.11 4.40 -5.84
C LEU A 25 13.27 4.92 -4.40
N ALA A 26 14.22 5.82 -4.14
CA ALA A 26 14.37 6.44 -2.82
C ALA A 26 13.14 7.27 -2.41
N ASN A 27 12.53 7.98 -3.37
CA ASN A 27 11.37 8.83 -3.12
C ASN A 27 10.11 8.03 -2.74
N VAL A 28 10.02 6.75 -3.08
CA VAL A 28 8.84 5.92 -2.72
C VAL A 28 8.95 5.26 -1.36
N ILE A 29 10.11 5.32 -0.68
CA ILE A 29 10.33 4.65 0.62
C ILE A 29 9.26 5.01 1.67
N PRO A 30 8.89 6.29 1.89
CA PRO A 30 7.86 6.62 2.88
C PRO A 30 6.51 5.97 2.56
N HIS A 31 6.13 5.94 1.28
CA HIS A 31 4.88 5.32 0.83
C HIS A 31 4.91 3.79 0.99
N LEU A 32 6.06 3.15 0.73
CA LEU A 32 6.21 1.71 0.94
C LEU A 32 6.10 1.32 2.41
N ARG A 33 6.74 2.08 3.30
CA ARG A 33 6.62 1.86 4.76
C ARG A 33 5.19 2.02 5.22
N ALA A 34 4.52 3.07 4.76
CA ALA A 34 3.15 3.35 5.16
C ALA A 34 2.18 2.28 4.64
N TYR A 35 2.35 1.84 3.38
CA TYR A 35 1.59 0.72 2.84
C TYR A 35 1.90 -0.59 3.60
N GLY A 36 3.17 -0.90 3.85
CA GLY A 36 3.59 -2.06 4.63
C GLY A 36 2.98 -2.08 6.04
N ARG A 37 2.93 -0.94 6.73
CA ARG A 37 2.31 -0.81 8.06
C ARG A 37 0.81 -1.07 8.02
N SER A 38 0.12 -0.52 7.02
CA SER A 38 -1.31 -0.71 6.86
C SER A 38 -1.70 -2.15 6.49
N LEU A 39 -0.79 -2.92 5.87
CA LEU A 39 -0.98 -4.34 5.60
C LEU A 39 -0.66 -5.24 6.79
N SER A 40 0.49 -4.99 7.45
CA SER A 40 1.03 -5.87 8.49
C SER A 40 0.58 -5.53 9.89
N GLY A 41 0.16 -4.29 10.15
CA GLY A 41 -0.09 -3.79 11.50
C GLY A 41 1.18 -3.64 12.35
N SER A 42 2.38 -3.68 11.77
CA SER A 42 3.65 -3.58 12.52
C SER A 42 4.63 -2.66 11.82
N ALA A 43 5.27 -1.77 12.57
CA ALA A 43 6.31 -0.88 12.06
C ALA A 43 7.56 -1.67 11.64
N ASP A 44 8.03 -2.56 12.51
CA ASP A 44 9.22 -3.38 12.25
C ASP A 44 9.06 -4.27 11.01
N LEU A 45 7.91 -4.97 10.91
CA LEU A 45 7.63 -5.79 9.73
C LEU A 45 7.50 -4.94 8.47
N ALA A 46 6.96 -3.73 8.57
CA ALA A 46 6.85 -2.83 7.43
C ALA A 46 8.21 -2.31 6.95
N ASP A 47 9.15 -2.05 7.86
CA ASP A 47 10.51 -1.64 7.52
C ASP A 47 11.28 -2.77 6.85
N ASP A 48 11.21 -3.99 7.39
CA ASP A 48 11.80 -5.19 6.78
C ASP A 48 11.20 -5.45 5.39
N LEU A 49 9.87 -5.39 5.28
CA LEU A 49 9.16 -5.56 4.02
C LEU A 49 9.54 -4.48 3.00
N THR A 50 9.73 -3.24 3.45
CA THR A 50 10.19 -2.15 2.58
C THR A 50 11.60 -2.43 2.10
N GLN A 51 12.52 -2.84 2.96
CA GLN A 51 13.89 -3.18 2.58
C GLN A 51 13.92 -4.30 1.54
N ASP A 52 13.21 -5.40 1.80
CA ASP A 52 13.07 -6.53 0.85
C ASP A 52 12.53 -6.06 -0.51
N THR A 53 11.52 -5.18 -0.48
CA THR A 53 10.92 -4.61 -1.70
C THR A 53 11.94 -3.79 -2.47
N MET A 54 12.72 -2.95 -1.79
CA MET A 54 13.74 -2.09 -2.42
C MET A 54 14.83 -2.92 -3.09
N VAL A 55 15.29 -3.98 -2.44
CA VAL A 55 16.28 -4.91 -3.01
C VAL A 55 15.73 -5.59 -4.26
N LYS A 56 14.49 -6.08 -4.21
CA LYS A 56 13.84 -6.71 -5.36
C LYS A 56 13.59 -5.74 -6.50
N ALA A 57 13.11 -4.53 -6.20
CA ALA A 57 12.89 -3.47 -7.16
C ALA A 57 14.18 -3.08 -7.88
N TRP A 58 15.29 -2.94 -7.14
CA TRP A 58 16.60 -2.71 -7.73
C TRP A 58 17.06 -3.86 -8.62
N ALA A 59 16.91 -5.10 -8.16
CA ALA A 59 17.24 -6.29 -8.93
C ALA A 59 16.39 -6.44 -10.21
N SER A 60 15.15 -5.93 -10.21
CA SER A 60 14.23 -5.97 -11.35
C SER A 60 14.11 -4.65 -12.10
N ARG A 61 15.01 -3.68 -11.89
CA ARG A 61 14.91 -2.33 -12.46
C ARG A 61 14.83 -2.31 -13.98
N ASP A 62 15.45 -3.28 -14.65
CA ASP A 62 15.42 -3.42 -16.12
C ASP A 62 14.00 -3.76 -16.65
N ARG A 63 13.08 -4.18 -15.77
CA ARG A 63 11.66 -4.44 -16.10
C ARG A 63 10.76 -3.23 -15.86
N PHE A 64 11.29 -2.15 -15.30
CA PHE A 64 10.51 -0.94 -15.08
C PHE A 64 10.36 -0.16 -16.38
N GLU A 65 9.12 0.09 -16.77
CA GLU A 65 8.81 0.84 -17.99
C GLU A 65 8.77 2.34 -17.71
N ARG A 66 9.62 3.11 -18.39
CA ARG A 66 9.65 4.57 -18.26
C ARG A 66 8.29 5.17 -18.62
N GLY A 67 7.83 6.14 -17.83
CA GLY A 67 6.52 6.78 -17.99
C GLY A 67 5.39 6.09 -17.21
N THR A 68 5.64 4.90 -16.65
CA THR A 68 4.72 4.27 -15.69
C THR A 68 5.00 4.75 -14.24
N SER A 69 4.03 4.54 -13.35
CA SER A 69 4.14 4.95 -11.95
C SER A 69 5.09 4.01 -11.17
N ILE A 70 6.26 4.53 -10.77
CA ILE A 70 7.21 3.82 -9.90
C ILE A 70 6.55 3.41 -8.57
N LYS A 71 5.63 4.23 -8.06
CA LYS A 71 4.85 3.94 -6.85
C LYS A 71 3.96 2.71 -7.06
N ALA A 72 3.17 2.67 -8.13
CA ALA A 72 2.30 1.52 -8.42
C ALA A 72 3.12 0.24 -8.65
N TRP A 73 4.21 0.34 -9.41
CA TRP A 73 5.08 -0.80 -9.69
C TRP A 73 5.75 -1.37 -8.42
N THR A 74 6.26 -0.50 -7.54
CA THR A 74 6.84 -0.95 -6.26
C THR A 74 5.78 -1.48 -5.28
N PHE A 75 4.54 -0.99 -5.33
CA PHE A 75 3.43 -1.52 -4.53
C PHE A 75 3.07 -2.95 -4.95
N VAL A 76 3.13 -3.29 -6.24
CA VAL A 76 3.00 -4.68 -6.71
C VAL A 76 4.06 -5.58 -6.06
N ILE A 77 5.32 -5.15 -6.09
CA ILE A 77 6.45 -5.93 -5.54
C ILE A 77 6.29 -6.10 -4.02
N LEU A 78 5.91 -5.04 -3.31
CA LEU A 78 5.66 -5.07 -1.87
C LEU A 78 4.55 -6.05 -1.52
N ARG A 79 3.39 -5.92 -2.18
CA ARG A 79 2.24 -6.81 -1.99
C ARG A 79 2.63 -8.27 -2.21
N ASN A 80 3.28 -8.58 -3.32
CA ASN A 80 3.70 -9.95 -3.63
C ASN A 80 4.71 -10.49 -2.62
N THR A 81 5.59 -9.64 -2.10
CA THR A 81 6.54 -10.00 -1.05
C THR A 81 5.82 -10.33 0.25
N PHE A 82 4.89 -9.47 0.68
CA PHE A 82 4.08 -9.67 1.87
C PHE A 82 3.27 -10.97 1.80
N LEU A 83 2.51 -11.19 0.71
CA LEU A 83 1.74 -12.43 0.52
C LEU A 83 2.62 -13.67 0.54
N SER A 84 3.83 -13.59 -0.03
CA SER A 84 4.79 -14.70 -0.02
C SER A 84 5.36 -14.97 1.37
N GLN A 85 5.63 -13.93 2.16
CA GLN A 85 6.02 -14.07 3.57
C GLN A 85 4.88 -14.70 4.39
N MET A 86 3.65 -14.21 4.25
CA MET A 86 2.48 -14.78 4.95
C MET A 86 2.25 -16.26 4.63
N ARG A 87 2.28 -16.64 3.35
CA ARG A 87 2.14 -18.05 2.95
C ARG A 87 3.24 -18.91 3.59
N ARG A 88 4.50 -18.47 3.55
CA ARG A 88 5.60 -19.21 4.18
C ARG A 88 5.45 -19.33 5.69
N ASN A 89 4.99 -18.29 6.36
CA ASN A 89 4.77 -18.32 7.81
C ASN A 89 3.62 -19.28 8.17
N LYS A 90 2.55 -19.31 7.38
CA LYS A 90 1.45 -20.29 7.54
C LYS A 90 1.95 -21.73 7.39
N PHE A 91 2.80 -22.01 6.41
CA PHE A 91 3.35 -23.36 6.19
C PHE A 91 4.46 -23.76 7.16
N ARG A 92 5.16 -22.80 7.79
CA ARG A 92 6.10 -23.08 8.89
C ARG A 92 5.41 -23.25 10.25
N GLY A 93 4.15 -22.82 10.36
CA GLY A 93 3.34 -22.81 11.58
C GLY A 93 2.46 -24.04 11.81
N GLU A 94 2.71 -25.19 11.17
CA GLU A 94 2.16 -26.48 11.64
C GLU A 94 2.86 -26.89 12.96
N TYR A 95 2.60 -26.14 14.03
CA TYR A 95 2.57 -26.48 15.45
C TYR A 95 2.25 -25.19 16.22
N ASP A 96 1.12 -24.55 15.93
CA ASP A 96 0.27 -23.83 16.88
C ASP A 96 -0.76 -23.00 16.07
N GLU A 97 -2.00 -23.49 16.06
CA GLU A 97 -3.16 -22.88 15.38
C GLU A 97 -3.46 -21.46 15.89
N SER A 98 -2.85 -21.04 17.00
CA SER A 98 -2.97 -19.70 17.57
C SER A 98 -1.84 -18.72 17.17
N ALA A 99 -0.85 -19.13 16.36
CA ALA A 99 0.27 -18.29 15.94
C ALA A 99 -0.02 -17.40 14.72
N VAL A 100 -0.99 -17.79 13.89
CA VAL A 100 -1.36 -17.04 12.66
C VAL A 100 -2.05 -15.72 13.02
N GLU A 101 -2.77 -15.70 14.14
CA GLU A 101 -3.39 -14.50 14.72
C GLU A 101 -2.36 -13.68 15.52
N ARG A 102 -1.41 -14.33 16.21
CA ARG A 102 -0.36 -13.65 17.00
C ARG A 102 0.77 -13.02 16.20
N THR A 103 1.05 -13.46 14.97
CA THR A 103 2.08 -12.82 14.14
C THR A 103 1.64 -11.41 13.68
N LEU A 104 0.33 -11.11 13.77
CA LEU A 104 -0.25 -9.77 13.56
C LEU A 104 -0.45 -8.98 14.88
N SER A 105 -0.04 -9.53 16.02
CA SER A 105 -0.11 -8.89 17.34
C SER A 105 1.27 -8.88 17.99
N THR A 106 2.08 -7.87 17.65
CA THR A 106 3.29 -7.53 18.42
C THR A 106 3.02 -6.25 19.21
N PRO A 107 3.42 -6.14 20.49
CA PRO A 107 3.06 -5.00 21.34
C PRO A 107 3.78 -3.71 20.90
N ALA A 108 3.04 -2.60 20.90
CA ALA A 108 3.48 -1.29 20.44
C ALA A 108 4.36 -0.52 21.44
N SER A 109 5.31 0.27 20.93
CA SER A 109 5.92 1.38 21.66
C SER A 109 5.06 2.65 21.52
N GLN A 110 5.04 3.41 22.61
CA GLN A 110 4.13 4.49 22.98
C GLN A 110 3.90 5.63 21.96
N GLU A 111 2.66 6.12 22.06
CA GLU A 111 2.15 7.46 21.77
C GLU A 111 1.76 7.78 20.32
N ASP A 112 0.47 7.60 20.03
CA ASP A 112 -0.21 8.42 19.04
C ASP A 112 -1.73 8.50 19.19
N SER A 113 -2.29 9.60 18.68
CA SER A 113 -3.69 10.03 18.79
C SER A 113 -4.72 8.90 18.66
N GLY A 114 -5.65 8.83 19.62
CA GLY A 114 -6.57 7.70 19.76
C GLY A 114 -7.42 7.37 18.53
N GLU A 115 -7.75 8.37 17.70
CA GLU A 115 -8.53 8.17 16.47
C GLU A 115 -7.75 7.41 15.39
N MET A 116 -6.45 7.68 15.26
CA MET A 116 -5.64 7.02 14.24
C MET A 116 -5.32 5.57 14.63
N ALA A 117 -5.05 5.33 15.92
CA ALA A 117 -4.91 3.97 16.44
C ALA A 117 -6.21 3.16 16.28
N ASP A 118 -7.37 3.79 16.51
CA ASP A 118 -8.69 3.19 16.30
C ASP A 118 -8.96 2.90 14.81
N LEU A 119 -8.57 3.81 13.90
CA LEU A 119 -8.64 3.56 12.44
C LEU A 119 -7.76 2.37 12.04
N GLN A 120 -6.53 2.30 12.54
CA GLN A 120 -5.64 1.19 12.23
C GLN A 120 -6.19 -0.14 12.74
N ARG A 121 -6.73 -0.18 13.97
CA ARG A 121 -7.44 -1.36 14.49
C ARG A 121 -8.62 -1.74 13.59
N GLY A 122 -9.45 -0.78 13.22
CA GLY A 122 -10.58 -1.01 12.33
C GLY A 122 -10.19 -1.60 10.97
N LEU A 123 -9.09 -1.11 10.38
CA LEU A 123 -8.53 -1.69 9.16
C LEU A 123 -8.07 -3.13 9.39
N MET A 124 -7.50 -3.45 10.55
CA MET A 124 -7.02 -4.80 10.88
C MET A 124 -8.16 -5.83 11.06
N GLU A 125 -9.40 -5.40 11.29
CA GLU A 125 -10.58 -6.27 11.34
C GLU A 125 -11.10 -6.65 9.94
N LEU A 126 -10.80 -5.83 8.93
CA LEU A 126 -11.31 -6.06 7.57
C LEU A 126 -10.66 -7.31 6.95
N PRO A 127 -11.40 -8.09 6.12
CA PRO A 127 -10.79 -9.10 5.27
C PRO A 127 -9.65 -8.51 4.45
N GLN A 128 -8.54 -9.24 4.32
CA GLN A 128 -7.30 -8.73 3.74
C GLN A 128 -7.50 -8.09 2.35
N ASP A 129 -8.24 -8.74 1.46
CA ASP A 129 -8.56 -8.22 0.12
C ASP A 129 -9.32 -6.88 0.14
N GLN A 130 -10.18 -6.68 1.15
CA GLN A 130 -10.96 -5.45 1.31
C GLN A 130 -10.10 -4.33 1.90
N ARG A 131 -9.27 -4.68 2.89
CA ARG A 131 -8.29 -3.79 3.50
C ARG A 131 -7.31 -3.25 2.45
N GLU A 132 -6.71 -4.14 1.66
CA GLU A 132 -5.81 -3.79 0.54
C GLU A 132 -6.47 -2.80 -0.43
N ALA A 133 -7.70 -3.11 -0.87
CA ALA A 133 -8.45 -2.27 -1.80
C ALA A 133 -8.71 -0.87 -1.23
N LEU A 134 -9.12 -0.79 0.04
CA LEU A 134 -9.41 0.48 0.70
C LEU A 134 -8.16 1.33 0.89
N ILE A 135 -7.05 0.71 1.30
CA ILE A 135 -5.77 1.40 1.47
C ILE A 135 -5.26 1.92 0.13
N LEU A 136 -5.23 1.09 -0.92
CA LEU A 136 -4.67 1.50 -2.22
C LEU A 136 -5.43 2.68 -2.83
N VAL A 137 -6.76 2.66 -2.77
CA VAL A 137 -7.61 3.71 -3.36
C VAL A 137 -7.73 4.93 -2.45
N GLY A 138 -7.93 4.73 -1.14
CA GLY A 138 -8.10 5.82 -0.18
C GLY A 138 -6.79 6.52 0.14
N ALA A 139 -5.89 5.78 0.80
CA ALA A 139 -4.60 6.27 1.26
C ALA A 139 -3.56 6.37 0.13
N GLY A 140 -3.47 5.33 -0.72
CA GLY A 140 -2.49 5.28 -1.80
C GLY A 140 -2.78 6.23 -2.96
N GLY A 141 -3.99 6.82 -3.00
CA GLY A 141 -4.46 7.72 -4.05
C GLY A 141 -4.52 7.07 -5.44
N MET A 142 -4.52 5.74 -5.50
CA MET A 142 -4.56 4.99 -6.75
C MET A 142 -5.95 5.08 -7.38
N SER A 143 -6.01 5.12 -8.71
CA SER A 143 -7.26 4.85 -9.42
C SER A 143 -7.75 3.42 -9.13
N TYR A 144 -9.04 3.16 -9.38
CA TYR A 144 -9.58 1.81 -9.25
C TYR A 144 -8.89 0.84 -10.22
N GLU A 145 -8.50 1.32 -11.39
CA GLU A 145 -7.80 0.59 -12.44
C GLU A 145 -6.39 0.20 -11.99
N GLU A 146 -5.61 1.14 -11.45
CA GLU A 146 -4.27 0.85 -10.91
C GLU A 146 -4.34 -0.09 -9.71
N ALA A 147 -5.27 0.15 -8.78
CA ALA A 147 -5.45 -0.73 -7.62
C ALA A 147 -5.83 -2.15 -8.07
N ALA A 148 -6.70 -2.29 -9.08
CA ALA A 148 -7.08 -3.57 -9.64
C ALA A 148 -5.89 -4.31 -10.27
N GLN A 149 -5.00 -3.60 -10.95
CA GLN A 149 -3.74 -4.16 -11.48
C GLN A 149 -2.80 -4.59 -10.34
N ILE A 150 -2.65 -3.77 -9.29
CA ILE A 150 -1.81 -4.11 -8.13
C ILE A 150 -2.30 -5.36 -7.41
N CYS A 151 -3.61 -5.47 -7.23
CA CYS A 151 -4.25 -6.60 -6.56
C CYS A 151 -4.49 -7.82 -7.45
N ASP A 152 -4.13 -7.75 -8.74
CA ASP A 152 -4.40 -8.77 -9.75
C ASP A 152 -5.86 -9.24 -9.76
N CYS A 153 -6.79 -8.30 -9.95
CA CYS A 153 -8.22 -8.58 -9.97
C CYS A 153 -8.97 -7.73 -11.00
N ALA A 154 -10.20 -8.12 -11.34
CA ALA A 154 -11.04 -7.34 -12.24
C ALA A 154 -11.45 -5.97 -11.62
N LEU A 155 -11.60 -4.94 -12.47
CA LEU A 155 -12.03 -3.60 -12.05
C LEU A 155 -13.35 -3.62 -11.26
N GLY A 156 -14.33 -4.43 -11.69
CA GLY A 156 -15.59 -4.61 -10.97
C GLY A 156 -15.39 -5.20 -9.57
N THR A 157 -14.48 -6.16 -9.43
CA THR A 157 -14.10 -6.74 -8.14
C THR A 157 -13.47 -5.69 -7.24
N MET A 158 -12.55 -4.88 -7.76
CA MET A 158 -11.91 -3.80 -7.00
C MET A 158 -12.95 -2.79 -6.48
N LYS A 159 -13.86 -2.31 -7.33
CA LYS A 159 -14.97 -1.42 -6.92
C LYS A 159 -15.84 -2.04 -5.82
N SER A 160 -16.20 -3.32 -5.97
CA SER A 160 -16.99 -4.05 -4.97
C SER A 160 -16.24 -4.25 -3.63
N ARG A 161 -14.92 -4.43 -3.67
CA ARG A 161 -14.07 -4.58 -2.48
C ARG A 161 -13.99 -3.26 -1.73
N VAL A 162 -13.73 -2.15 -2.42
CA VAL A 162 -13.70 -0.81 -1.80
C VAL A 162 -15.05 -0.46 -1.19
N SER A 163 -16.15 -0.68 -1.90
CA SER A 163 -17.49 -0.39 -1.38
C SER A 163 -17.79 -1.17 -0.09
N ARG A 164 -17.50 -2.48 -0.08
CA ARG A 164 -17.70 -3.32 1.11
C ARG A 164 -16.76 -2.95 2.25
N ALA A 165 -15.50 -2.65 1.94
CA ALA A 165 -14.51 -2.24 2.93
C ALA A 165 -14.93 -0.96 3.65
N ARG A 166 -15.46 0.03 2.91
CA ARG A 166 -15.95 1.28 3.49
C ARG A 166 -17.12 1.05 4.43
N ALA A 167 -18.12 0.28 4.00
CA ALA A 167 -19.29 -0.02 4.81
C ALA A 167 -18.92 -0.78 6.10
N ALA A 168 -18.06 -1.80 5.98
CA ALA A 168 -17.59 -2.57 7.13
C ALA A 168 -16.76 -1.71 8.10
N LEU A 169 -15.85 -0.89 7.58
CA LEU A 169 -15.02 -0.01 8.41
C LEU A 169 -15.87 1.03 9.14
N GLU A 170 -16.84 1.63 8.46
CA GLU A 170 -17.79 2.57 9.06
C GLU A 170 -18.57 1.92 10.22
N GLU A 171 -19.05 0.70 10.02
CA GLU A 171 -19.73 -0.08 11.07
C GLU A 171 -18.82 -0.36 12.27
N ILE A 172 -17.58 -0.83 12.02
CA ILE A 172 -16.59 -1.10 13.07
C ILE A 172 -16.31 0.18 13.87
N MET A 173 -16.00 1.28 13.19
CA MET A 173 -15.67 2.55 13.82
C MET A 173 -16.85 3.13 14.62
N THR A 174 -18.07 3.01 14.10
CA THR A 174 -19.29 3.50 14.77
C THR A 174 -19.65 2.68 15.99
N SER A 175 -19.45 1.37 15.94
CA SER A 175 -19.74 0.48 17.06
C SER A 175 -18.77 0.66 18.24
N GLY A 176 -17.56 1.19 17.99
CA GLY A 176 -16.49 1.32 18.97
C GLY A 176 -15.97 -0.01 19.53
N GLN A 177 -16.43 -1.14 18.99
CA GLN A 177 -16.02 -2.47 19.37
C GLN A 177 -14.98 -2.96 18.38
N PHE A 178 -13.75 -3.14 18.86
CA PHE A 178 -12.67 -3.76 18.10
C PHE A 178 -12.29 -5.06 18.81
N SER A 179 -11.92 -6.09 18.05
CA SER A 179 -11.49 -7.38 18.57
C SER A 179 -10.22 -7.24 19.42
N GLN A 180 -9.29 -6.36 19.01
CA GLN A 180 -8.09 -6.03 19.77
C GLN A 180 -8.33 -4.90 20.77
N LYS A 181 -7.74 -4.93 21.98
CA LYS A 181 -7.84 -3.83 22.97
C LYS A 181 -6.92 -2.67 22.58
N ARG A 182 -7.22 -1.44 23.05
CA ARG A 182 -6.41 -0.23 22.79
C ARG A 182 -4.92 -0.36 23.14
N ALA A 183 -4.55 -1.30 24.01
CA ALA A 183 -3.17 -1.55 24.42
C ALA A 183 -2.33 -2.30 23.35
N ASP A 184 -2.97 -2.90 22.34
CA ASP A 184 -2.32 -3.80 21.38
C ASP A 184 -2.13 -3.16 19.98
N ALA A 185 -2.53 -1.90 19.80
CA ALA A 185 -2.53 -1.25 18.51
C ALA A 185 -1.19 -0.54 18.19
N PRO A 186 -0.64 -0.71 16.98
CA PRO A 186 0.59 -0.04 16.51
C PRO A 186 0.43 1.49 16.38
N PRO A 187 1.54 2.25 16.47
CA PRO A 187 1.54 3.71 16.35
C PRO A 187 1.45 4.15 14.89
N ALA A 188 0.73 5.25 14.67
CA ALA A 188 0.14 5.54 13.37
C ALA A 188 0.45 6.94 12.80
N SER A 189 0.98 7.91 13.54
CA SER A 189 1.10 9.30 13.02
C SER A 189 2.07 9.42 11.87
N GLU A 190 3.34 9.07 12.02
CA GLU A 190 4.34 9.51 11.02
C GLU A 190 4.16 8.90 9.61
N ALA A 191 3.54 7.71 9.48
CA ALA A 191 3.26 7.14 8.14
C ALA A 191 1.97 7.64 7.53
N MET A 192 0.91 7.70 8.35
CA MET A 192 -0.40 8.03 7.82
C MET A 192 -0.48 9.52 7.55
N ASP A 193 0.25 10.34 8.30
CA ASP A 193 0.42 11.76 7.98
C ASP A 193 1.13 11.93 6.62
N ALA A 194 2.16 11.14 6.30
CA ALA A 194 2.79 11.17 4.98
C ALA A 194 1.86 10.67 3.85
N ILE A 195 0.96 9.73 4.15
CA ILE A 195 -0.11 9.28 3.24
C ILE A 195 -1.17 10.36 3.06
N MET A 196 -1.62 10.99 4.15
CA MET A 196 -2.69 12.00 4.15
C MET A 196 -2.21 13.31 3.56
N ASP A 197 -0.96 13.72 3.81
CA ASP A 197 -0.29 14.83 3.13
C ASP A 197 -0.17 14.57 1.62
N SER A 198 0.01 13.31 1.22
CA SER A 198 -0.06 12.90 -0.19
C SER A 198 -1.50 12.90 -0.75
N VAL A 199 -2.51 12.55 0.05
CA VAL A 199 -3.94 12.65 -0.33
C VAL A 199 -4.37 14.10 -0.49
N GLU A 200 -3.92 14.98 0.40
CA GLU A 200 -4.17 16.42 0.35
C GLU A 200 -3.46 17.05 -0.85
N THR A 201 -2.23 16.61 -1.18
CA THR A 201 -1.52 16.99 -2.40
C THR A 201 -2.22 16.51 -3.68
N ILE A 202 -2.79 15.29 -3.69
CA ILE A 202 -3.55 14.74 -4.83
C ILE A 202 -4.90 15.46 -4.99
N ALA A 203 -5.58 15.78 -3.89
CA ALA A 203 -6.80 16.58 -3.89
C ALA A 203 -6.53 18.00 -4.43
N ALA A 204 -5.48 18.66 -3.94
CA ALA A 204 -5.06 19.98 -4.40
C ALA A 204 -4.67 20.01 -5.89
N ARG A 205 -4.03 18.94 -6.39
CA ARG A 205 -3.69 18.81 -7.82
C ARG A 205 -4.92 18.61 -8.71
N ARG A 206 -5.92 17.86 -8.25
CA ARG A 206 -7.20 17.69 -8.97
C ARG A 206 -8.01 18.99 -9.04
N GLU A 207 -7.92 19.84 -8.01
CA GLU A 207 -8.54 21.18 -8.02
C GLU A 207 -7.82 22.17 -8.95
N ALA A 208 -6.51 22.02 -9.13
CA ALA A 208 -5.71 22.84 -10.05
C ALA A 208 -5.84 22.44 -11.53
N GLU A 209 -6.03 21.14 -11.82
CA GLU A 209 -6.23 20.61 -13.19
C GLU A 209 -7.70 20.74 -13.66
N GLY A 210 -8.63 21.07 -12.76
CA GLY A 210 -10.07 21.25 -13.03
C GLY A 210 -10.52 22.70 -13.26
N ARG A 211 -9.60 23.64 -13.48
CA ARG A 211 -9.89 25.08 -13.64
C ARG A 211 -9.38 25.65 -14.96
#